data_AF-A0A3D0CXG5-F1
#
_entry.id   AF-A0A3D0CXG5-F1
#
_cell.length_a   1.000
_cell.length_b   1.000
_cell.length_c   1.000
_cell.angle_alpha   90.00
_cell.angle_beta   90.00
_cell.angle_gamma   90.00
#
_symmetry.space_group_name_H-M   'P 1'
#
loop_
_entity.id
_entity.type
_entity.pdbx_description
1 polymer ?
#
loop_
_entity_poly.entity_id
_entity_poly.type
_entity_poly.pdbx_seq_one_letter_code
_entity_poly.pdbx_strand_id
1 'polypeptide(L)'
;DVLLLAGHILRRLGGAETPQLTPEACKKLTDYHFPGNVRELENILERAVALSGALITADDIQIHRVLHANGGPPPVGQPVSLPVPGIPGPGQPHHGTHVAGTITGTAAGHDTGPEASSPLPSPLGDRLDSVEREAIIAALKQHRYNKTATARSLGLTLRALRYRMQKLAID
;
A
#
# COMPACT_ATOMS: atom_id res chain seq x y z
N ASP A 1 11.53 15.49 17.81
CA ASP A 1 11.47 15.07 19.23
C ASP A 1 10.46 13.94 19.45
N VAL A 2 10.80 12.71 19.06
CA VAL A 2 9.88 11.55 19.20
C VAL A 2 9.56 11.21 20.66
N LEU A 3 10.54 11.33 21.55
CA LEU A 3 10.37 11.02 22.98
C LEU A 3 9.45 12.02 23.69
N LEU A 4 9.50 13.29 23.29
CA LEU A 4 8.64 14.34 23.85
C LEU A 4 7.17 14.10 23.46
N LEU A 5 6.94 13.71 22.20
CA LEU A 5 5.62 13.34 21.72
C LEU A 5 5.11 12.05 22.40
N ALA A 6 5.98 11.05 22.55
CA ALA A 6 5.64 9.81 23.26
C ALA A 6 5.19 10.09 24.70
N GLY A 7 5.92 10.95 25.44
CA GLY A 7 5.54 11.36 26.79
C GLY A 7 4.20 12.12 26.86
N HIS A 8 3.85 12.91 25.84
CA HIS A 8 2.54 13.56 25.77
C HIS A 8 1.41 12.56 25.53
N ILE A 9 1.62 11.60 24.61
CA ILE A 9 0.64 10.56 24.28
C ILE A 9 0.42 9.63 25.49
N LEU A 10 1.49 9.19 26.16
CA LEU A 10 1.40 8.32 27.34
C LEU A 10 0.62 8.97 28.49
N ARG A 11 0.78 10.28 28.69
CA ARG A 11 0.00 11.03 29.68
C ARG A 11 -1.48 11.08 29.34
N ARG A 12 -1.81 11.16 28.05
CA ARG A 12 -3.20 11.14 27.57
C ARG A 12 -3.83 9.75 27.71
N LEU A 13 -3.06 8.68 27.53
CA LEU A 13 -3.51 7.30 27.62
C LEU A 13 -3.59 6.78 29.06
N GLY A 14 -2.64 7.15 29.92
CA GLY A 14 -2.49 6.63 31.29
C GLY A 14 -3.42 7.25 32.35
N GLY A 15 -4.06 8.37 32.05
CA GLY A 15 -4.95 9.04 33.02
C GLY A 15 -4.23 9.41 34.32
N ALA A 16 -4.49 8.64 35.40
CA ALA A 16 -3.94 8.85 36.74
C ALA A 16 -2.52 8.26 36.94
N GLU A 17 -2.18 7.21 36.20
CA GLU A 17 -0.86 6.57 36.27
C GLU A 17 -0.19 6.69 34.89
N THR A 18 0.84 7.53 34.79
CA THR A 18 1.57 7.70 33.53
C THR A 18 2.53 6.52 33.32
N PRO A 19 2.31 5.67 32.30
CA PRO A 19 3.20 4.55 32.02
C PRO A 19 4.57 5.08 31.65
N GLN A 20 5.62 4.48 32.21
CA GLN A 20 7.00 4.89 31.93
C GLN A 20 7.64 3.94 30.93
N LEU A 21 8.41 4.52 30.01
CA LEU A 21 9.21 3.77 29.04
C LEU A 21 10.55 3.41 29.68
N THR A 22 10.98 2.15 29.55
CA THR A 22 12.36 1.78 29.90
C THR A 22 13.36 2.43 28.94
N PRO A 23 14.64 2.57 29.34
CA PRO A 23 15.69 3.09 28.45
C PRO A 23 15.82 2.31 27.13
N GLU A 24 15.59 0.99 27.18
CA GLU A 24 15.61 0.12 26.02
C GLU A 24 14.42 0.39 25.08
N ALA A 25 13.24 0.61 25.65
CA ALA A 25 12.05 1.03 24.92
C ALA A 25 12.25 2.39 24.22
N CYS A 26 12.82 3.38 24.92
CA CYS A 26 13.17 4.68 24.36
C CYS A 26 14.16 4.56 23.20
N LYS A 27 15.18 3.70 23.33
CA LYS A 27 16.15 3.42 22.27
C LYS A 27 15.48 2.81 21.05
N LYS A 28 14.60 1.83 21.24
CA LYS A 28 13.84 1.16 20.16
C LYS A 28 12.92 2.12 19.41
N LEU A 29 12.27 3.05 20.11
CA LEU A 29 11.47 4.11 19.50
C LEU A 29 12.34 5.12 18.73
N THR A 30 13.54 5.43 19.21
CA THR A 30 14.43 6.40 18.55
C THR A 30 15.10 5.80 17.31
N ASP A 31 15.39 4.51 17.33
CA ASP A 31 16.04 3.78 16.24
C ASP A 31 15.11 3.54 15.04
N TYR A 32 13.80 3.60 15.26
CA TYR A 32 12.80 3.39 14.21
C TYR A 32 12.40 4.69 13.50
N HIS A 33 12.53 4.71 12.17
CA HIS A 33 12.02 5.78 11.35
C HIS A 33 10.51 5.56 11.12
N PHE A 34 9.65 6.41 11.70
CA PHE A 34 8.19 6.29 11.60
C PHE A 34 7.66 6.81 10.25
N PRO A 35 7.35 5.95 9.26
CA PRO A 35 6.85 6.41 7.95
C PRO A 35 5.47 7.09 8.02
N GLY A 36 4.71 6.87 9.11
CA GLY A 36 3.42 7.51 9.42
C GLY A 36 3.43 8.47 10.62
N ASN A 37 4.63 8.87 11.07
CA ASN A 37 4.94 9.75 12.22
C ASN A 37 4.04 9.56 13.46
N VAL A 38 2.93 10.31 13.56
CA VAL A 38 2.17 10.43 14.80
C VAL A 38 1.20 9.26 15.01
N ARG A 39 0.56 8.78 13.94
CA ARG A 39 -0.47 7.73 14.06
C ARG A 39 0.12 6.36 14.34
N GLU A 40 1.30 6.09 13.79
CA GLU A 40 2.02 4.85 14.12
C GLU A 40 2.53 4.87 15.55
N LEU A 41 3.13 5.98 15.99
CA LEU A 41 3.57 6.12 17.38
C LEU A 41 2.39 5.97 18.35
N GLU A 42 1.24 6.60 18.06
CA GLU A 42 0.03 6.46 18.85
C GLU A 42 -0.45 5.01 18.93
N ASN A 43 -0.57 4.31 17.80
CA ASN A 43 -0.99 2.91 17.78
C ASN A 43 -0.02 1.97 18.54
N ILE A 44 1.29 2.22 18.43
CA ILE A 44 2.31 1.43 19.12
C ILE A 44 2.20 1.65 20.63
N LEU A 45 2.09 2.91 21.07
CA LEU A 45 1.97 3.25 22.50
C LEU A 45 0.61 2.81 23.09
N GLU A 46 -0.48 2.91 22.34
CA GLU A 46 -1.80 2.42 22.76
C GLU A 46 -1.78 0.92 23.04
N ARG A 47 -1.17 0.12 22.16
CA ARG A 47 -1.01 -1.32 22.37
C ARG A 47 -0.05 -1.63 23.52
N ALA A 48 1.06 -0.91 23.63
CA ALA A 48 2.01 -1.10 24.71
C ALA A 48 1.36 -0.85 26.07
N VAL A 49 0.56 0.21 26.22
CA VAL A 49 -0.19 0.51 27.46
C VAL A 49 -1.35 -0.48 27.69
N ALA A 50 -1.92 -1.08 26.65
CA ALA A 50 -2.94 -2.11 26.82
C ALA A 50 -2.35 -3.45 27.32
N LEU A 51 -1.08 -3.74 26.98
CA LEU A 51 -0.38 -4.98 27.33
C LEU A 51 0.46 -4.85 28.61
N SER A 52 0.96 -3.65 28.89
CA SER A 52 1.79 -3.34 30.06
C SER A 52 1.07 -2.39 31.01
N GLY A 53 1.31 -2.52 32.30
CA GLY A 53 0.74 -1.60 33.31
C GLY A 53 1.54 -0.30 33.41
N ALA A 54 2.26 -0.13 34.52
CA ALA A 54 3.00 1.10 34.80
C ALA A 54 4.36 1.21 34.08
N LEU A 55 4.90 0.11 33.55
CA LEU A 55 6.23 0.06 32.95
C LEU A 55 6.20 -0.64 31.58
N ILE A 56 6.51 0.11 30.53
CA ILE A 56 6.58 -0.37 29.14
C ILE A 56 8.02 -0.76 28.83
N THR A 57 8.25 -2.04 28.55
CA THR A 57 9.57 -2.55 28.15
C THR A 57 9.74 -2.59 26.63
N ALA A 58 10.94 -2.92 26.15
CA ALA A 58 11.20 -3.02 24.72
C ALA A 58 10.40 -4.15 24.04
N ASP A 59 10.01 -5.19 24.79
CA ASP A 59 9.22 -6.32 24.27
C ASP A 59 7.77 -5.91 23.98
N ASP A 60 7.21 -5.06 24.85
CA ASP A 60 5.86 -4.49 24.69
C ASP A 60 5.75 -3.54 23.48
N ILE A 61 6.88 -2.98 23.03
CA ILE A 61 6.96 -2.13 21.85
C ILE A 61 6.99 -3.00 20.59
N GLN A 62 5.80 -3.35 20.12
CA GLN A 62 5.59 -4.11 18.89
C GLN A 62 5.51 -3.20 17.65
N ILE A 63 6.68 -2.90 17.10
CA ILE A 63 6.80 -2.21 15.82
C ILE A 63 6.55 -3.24 14.71
N HIS A 64 5.28 -3.40 14.31
CA HIS A 64 4.97 -4.17 13.12
C HIS A 64 5.46 -3.37 11.91
N ARG A 65 6.62 -3.77 11.37
CA ARG A 65 7.04 -3.36 10.03
C ARG A 65 6.00 -3.93 9.06
N VAL A 66 4.90 -3.23 8.87
CA VAL A 66 4.09 -3.47 7.68
C VAL A 66 5.07 -3.16 6.55
N LEU A 67 5.52 -4.20 5.86
CA LEU A 67 6.26 -4.09 4.62
C LEU A 67 5.35 -3.37 3.62
N HIS A 68 5.19 -2.07 3.76
CA HIS A 68 4.84 -1.22 2.63
C HIS A 68 6.10 -1.29 1.77
N ALA A 69 6.07 -2.19 0.80
CA ALA A 69 7.09 -2.33 -0.21
C ALA A 69 7.50 -0.93 -0.67
N ASN A 70 8.74 -0.58 -0.33
CA ASN A 70 9.60 0.44 -0.90
C ASN A 70 8.96 1.67 -1.59
N GLY A 71 9.35 2.85 -1.12
CA GLY A 71 9.65 3.99 -1.99
C GLY A 71 10.92 3.73 -2.83
N GLY A 72 10.90 2.68 -3.65
CA GLY A 72 12.01 2.27 -4.52
C GLY A 72 11.63 1.04 -5.35
N PRO A 73 11.87 1.04 -6.68
CA PRO A 73 11.56 -0.13 -7.50
C PRO A 73 12.33 -1.36 -6.98
N PRO A 74 11.74 -2.57 -7.05
CA PRO A 74 12.48 -3.80 -6.75
C PRO A 74 13.71 -3.89 -7.67
N PRO A 75 14.85 -4.45 -7.22
CA PRO A 75 15.95 -4.75 -8.13
C PRO A 75 15.45 -5.76 -9.18
N VAL A 76 15.10 -5.25 -10.36
CA VAL A 76 14.84 -6.05 -11.56
C VAL A 76 16.19 -6.66 -11.95
N GLY A 77 16.45 -7.89 -11.49
CA GLY A 77 17.74 -8.53 -11.77
C GLY A 77 18.01 -9.87 -11.12
N GLN A 78 17.08 -10.49 -10.40
CA GLN A 78 17.29 -11.86 -9.91
C GLN A 78 16.37 -12.83 -10.66
N PRO A 79 16.90 -13.65 -11.57
CA PRO A 79 16.17 -14.80 -12.06
C PRO A 79 16.01 -15.76 -10.88
N VAL A 80 14.80 -15.89 -10.36
CA VAL A 80 14.42 -17.00 -9.47
C VAL A 80 14.52 -18.29 -10.28
N SER A 81 15.72 -18.88 -10.30
CA SER A 81 15.93 -20.24 -10.79
C SER A 81 15.48 -21.19 -9.70
N LEU A 82 14.22 -21.63 -9.77
CA LEU A 82 13.74 -22.78 -9.02
C LEU A 82 14.35 -24.04 -9.65
N PRO A 83 15.14 -24.86 -8.93
CA PRO A 83 15.56 -26.15 -9.44
C PRO A 83 14.33 -27.07 -9.42
N VAL A 84 13.68 -27.26 -10.57
CA VAL A 84 12.66 -28.31 -10.72
C VAL A 84 13.39 -29.65 -10.93
N PRO A 85 13.22 -30.65 -10.06
CA PRO A 85 13.77 -31.97 -10.31
C PRO A 85 12.93 -32.71 -11.37
N GLY A 86 13.56 -32.98 -12.52
CA GLY A 86 13.34 -34.13 -13.40
C GLY A 86 11.90 -34.53 -13.75
N ILE A 87 11.41 -34.02 -14.88
CA ILE A 87 10.37 -34.70 -15.67
C ILE A 87 11.02 -35.17 -16.98
N PRO A 88 11.20 -36.49 -17.20
CA PRO A 88 11.65 -37.01 -18.48
C PRO A 88 10.54 -36.88 -19.52
N GLY A 89 10.86 -36.33 -20.69
CA GLY A 89 9.91 -36.12 -21.77
C GLY A 89 9.41 -37.42 -22.42
N PRO A 90 8.47 -37.27 -23.37
CA PRO A 90 8.68 -37.95 -24.64
C PRO A 90 8.40 -37.04 -25.83
N GLY A 91 9.28 -37.13 -26.83
CA GLY A 91 8.89 -37.05 -28.23
C GLY A 91 8.54 -35.66 -28.76
N GLN A 92 9.56 -34.89 -29.11
CA GLN A 92 9.47 -34.14 -30.36
C GLN A 92 9.29 -35.16 -31.49
N PRO A 93 8.51 -34.84 -32.53
CA PRO A 93 9.24 -34.77 -33.79
C PRO A 93 8.73 -33.71 -34.80
N HIS A 94 9.72 -33.07 -35.44
CA HIS A 94 9.86 -32.63 -36.83
C HIS A 94 8.83 -31.77 -37.60
N HIS A 95 9.37 -30.62 -38.06
CA HIS A 95 9.42 -30.09 -39.45
C HIS A 95 8.17 -30.09 -40.35
N GLY A 96 7.80 -28.88 -40.81
CA GLY A 96 7.07 -28.65 -42.06
C GLY A 96 6.98 -27.15 -42.35
N THR A 97 7.98 -26.60 -43.06
CA THR A 97 7.88 -26.19 -44.48
C THR A 97 7.17 -24.85 -44.71
N HIS A 98 8.03 -23.87 -44.97
CA HIS A 98 7.84 -22.58 -45.61
C HIS A 98 7.09 -22.66 -46.96
N VAL A 99 6.09 -21.80 -47.21
CA VAL A 99 5.79 -21.26 -48.56
C VAL A 99 4.94 -19.96 -48.52
N ALA A 100 5.44 -18.95 -49.27
CA ALA A 100 4.76 -17.92 -50.07
C ALA A 100 3.56 -17.16 -49.47
N GLY A 101 3.61 -15.84 -49.27
CA GLY A 101 3.68 -14.80 -50.30
C GLY A 101 2.41 -13.94 -50.15
N THR A 102 2.47 -12.63 -49.89
CA THR A 102 2.40 -11.60 -50.94
C THR A 102 2.69 -10.25 -50.27
N ILE A 103 3.73 -9.58 -50.75
CA ILE A 103 3.97 -8.14 -50.56
C ILE A 103 3.37 -7.40 -51.76
N THR A 104 3.03 -6.11 -51.56
CA THR A 104 2.61 -5.04 -52.50
C THR A 104 1.16 -4.57 -52.21
N GLY A 105 0.87 -3.30 -51.88
CA GLY A 105 1.71 -2.10 -51.78
C GLY A 105 0.90 -0.84 -51.42
N THR A 106 1.64 0.27 -51.24
CA THR A 106 1.31 1.66 -51.59
C THR A 106 0.09 2.32 -50.92
N ALA A 107 0.29 3.05 -49.81
CA ALA A 107 0.57 4.50 -49.73
C ALA A 107 -0.63 5.42 -50.06
N ALA A 108 -1.13 6.10 -49.03
CA ALA A 108 -1.72 7.44 -49.12
C ALA A 108 -1.64 8.09 -47.74
N GLY A 109 -0.89 9.18 -47.65
CA GLY A 109 -0.59 9.88 -46.41
C GLY A 109 -1.79 10.55 -45.76
N HIS A 110 -1.70 10.68 -44.44
CA HIS A 110 -2.22 11.87 -43.76
C HIS A 110 -1.07 12.45 -42.94
N ASP A 111 -0.53 13.53 -43.49
CA ASP A 111 0.29 14.53 -42.84
C ASP A 111 -0.55 15.30 -41.80
N THR A 112 0.13 15.87 -40.81
CA THR A 112 -0.28 16.88 -39.80
C THR A 112 -0.44 16.36 -38.37
N GLY A 113 0.48 16.82 -37.49
CA GLY A 113 0.47 16.63 -36.03
C GLY A 113 -0.69 17.34 -35.28
N PRO A 114 -0.66 17.45 -33.94
CA PRO A 114 0.54 17.61 -33.13
C PRO A 114 0.77 16.47 -32.13
N GLU A 115 1.98 16.46 -31.59
CA GLU A 115 2.32 15.84 -30.31
C GLU A 115 1.18 15.91 -29.28
N ALA A 116 0.52 14.78 -29.05
CA ALA A 116 -0.04 14.48 -27.75
C ALA A 116 0.83 13.39 -27.15
N SER A 117 1.92 13.84 -26.53
CA SER A 117 2.69 13.10 -25.53
C SER A 117 1.76 12.10 -24.85
N SER A 118 2.00 10.79 -24.99
CA SER A 118 1.52 9.87 -23.96
C SER A 118 2.07 10.44 -22.66
N PRO A 119 1.22 11.01 -21.78
CA PRO A 119 1.73 11.59 -20.56
C PRO A 119 2.45 10.45 -19.86
N LEU A 120 3.67 10.72 -19.40
CA LEU A 120 4.44 9.80 -18.56
C LEU A 120 3.47 9.09 -17.60
N PRO A 121 3.58 7.76 -17.42
CA PRO A 121 2.63 7.01 -16.61
C PRO A 121 2.45 7.74 -15.29
N SER A 122 1.24 8.24 -15.05
CA SER A 122 0.91 8.95 -13.82
C SER A 122 1.42 8.11 -12.67
N PRO A 123 2.09 8.71 -11.67
CA PRO A 123 2.66 7.96 -10.56
C PRO A 123 1.57 7.01 -10.02
N LEU A 124 1.95 5.77 -9.70
CA LEU A 124 1.01 4.67 -9.42
C LEU A 124 -0.08 5.04 -8.39
N GLY A 125 0.22 5.99 -7.48
CA GLY A 125 -0.74 6.58 -6.56
C GLY A 125 -1.99 7.17 -7.24
N ASP A 126 -1.83 7.94 -8.33
CA ASP A 126 -2.95 8.58 -9.03
C ASP A 126 -3.86 7.54 -9.70
N ARG A 127 -3.28 6.45 -10.23
CA ARG A 127 -4.04 5.33 -10.82
C ARG A 127 -4.82 4.57 -9.75
N LEU A 128 -4.22 4.31 -8.58
CA LEU A 128 -4.90 3.65 -7.47
C LEU A 128 -6.02 4.53 -6.89
N ASP A 129 -5.78 5.83 -6.75
CA ASP A 129 -6.81 6.78 -6.29
C ASP A 129 -7.98 6.86 -7.29
N SER A 130 -7.72 6.73 -8.60
CA SER A 130 -8.76 6.66 -9.63
C SER A 130 -9.61 5.39 -9.53
N VAL A 131 -8.96 4.23 -9.38
CA VAL A 131 -9.66 2.95 -9.18
C VAL A 131 -10.46 2.95 -7.89
N GLU A 132 -9.90 3.47 -6.80
CA GLU A 132 -10.59 3.56 -5.52
C GLU A 132 -11.79 4.51 -5.58
N ARG A 133 -11.64 5.67 -6.23
CA ARG A 133 -12.74 6.61 -6.49
C ARG A 133 -13.88 5.93 -7.24
N GLU A 134 -13.57 5.21 -8.31
CA GLU A 134 -14.56 4.51 -9.12
C GLU A 134 -15.33 3.47 -8.30
N ALA A 135 -14.61 2.63 -7.54
CA ALA A 135 -15.22 1.62 -6.68
C ALA A 135 -16.15 2.22 -5.61
N ILE A 136 -15.72 3.32 -4.96
CA ILE A 136 -16.53 4.00 -3.94
C ILE A 136 -17.79 4.61 -4.55
N ILE A 137 -17.68 5.28 -5.71
CA ILE A 137 -18.84 5.89 -6.38
C ILE A 137 -19.83 4.81 -6.85
N ALA A 138 -19.33 3.70 -7.41
CA ALA A 138 -20.18 2.59 -7.83
C ALA A 138 -20.97 2.00 -6.65
N ALA A 139 -20.29 1.75 -5.53
CA ALA A 139 -20.92 1.22 -4.32
C ALA A 139 -21.92 2.21 -3.71
N LEU A 140 -21.60 3.52 -3.68
CA LEU A 140 -22.52 4.56 -3.22
C LEU A 140 -23.81 4.55 -4.05
N LYS A 141 -23.69 4.51 -5.39
CA LYS A 141 -24.86 4.45 -6.27
C LYS A 141 -25.71 3.20 -6.02
N GLN A 142 -25.07 2.03 -5.89
CA GLN A 142 -25.75 0.76 -5.64
C GLN A 142 -26.54 0.77 -4.32
N HIS A 143 -26.02 1.43 -3.29
CA HIS A 143 -26.66 1.56 -1.98
C HIS A 143 -27.44 2.87 -1.80
N ARG A 144 -27.82 3.56 -2.88
CA ARG A 144 -28.59 4.82 -2.85
C ARG A 144 -27.97 5.88 -1.92
N TYR A 145 -26.65 6.02 -1.99
CA TYR A 145 -25.84 6.94 -1.19
C TYR A 145 -25.92 6.71 0.34
N ASN A 146 -26.37 5.53 0.77
CA ASN A 146 -26.32 5.13 2.17
C ASN A 146 -24.87 4.80 2.56
N LYS A 147 -24.17 5.78 3.16
CA LYS A 147 -22.75 5.68 3.53
C LYS A 147 -22.47 4.50 4.49
N THR A 148 -23.38 4.18 5.41
CA THR A 148 -23.23 3.05 6.35
C THR A 148 -23.31 1.70 5.65
N ALA A 149 -24.29 1.51 4.76
CA ALA A 149 -24.43 0.28 3.98
C ALA A 149 -23.29 0.10 2.97
N THR A 150 -22.88 1.21 2.33
CA THR A 150 -21.75 1.24 1.40
C THR A 150 -20.45 0.81 2.07
N ALA A 151 -20.15 1.36 3.25
CA ALA A 151 -18.94 1.01 4.01
C ALA A 151 -18.90 -0.49 4.31
N ARG A 152 -20.03 -1.06 4.77
CA ARG A 152 -20.17 -2.50 5.05
C ARG A 152 -19.95 -3.34 3.79
N SER A 153 -20.50 -2.93 2.65
CA SER A 153 -20.36 -3.64 1.37
C SER A 153 -18.91 -3.66 0.87
N LEU A 154 -18.16 -2.58 1.10
CA LEU A 154 -16.75 -2.47 0.77
C LEU A 154 -15.80 -3.10 1.81
N GLY A 155 -16.33 -3.69 2.90
CA GLY A 155 -15.52 -4.23 3.99
C GLY A 155 -14.76 -3.16 4.80
N LEU A 156 -15.21 -1.91 4.75
CA LEU A 156 -14.60 -0.76 5.42
C LEU A 156 -15.42 -0.32 6.64
N THR A 157 -14.76 0.29 7.61
CA THR A 157 -15.48 1.04 8.66
C THR A 157 -16.07 2.33 8.07
N LEU A 158 -17.16 2.85 8.66
CA LEU A 158 -17.77 4.12 8.21
C LEU A 158 -16.77 5.30 8.26
N ARG A 159 -15.84 5.28 9.24
CA ARG A 159 -14.80 6.30 9.36
C ARG A 159 -13.79 6.22 8.23
N ALA A 160 -13.36 5.00 7.85
CA ALA A 160 -12.44 4.79 6.73
C ALA A 160 -13.08 5.23 5.40
N LEU A 161 -14.35 4.87 5.16
CA LEU A 161 -15.07 5.33 3.97
C LEU A 161 -15.13 6.85 3.89
N ARG A 162 -15.47 7.52 5.00
CA ARG A 162 -15.57 8.99 5.05
C ARG A 162 -14.22 9.66 4.76
N TYR A 163 -13.13 9.11 5.30
CA TYR A 163 -11.79 9.60 5.03
C TYR A 163 -11.40 9.44 3.56
N ARG A 164 -11.69 8.28 2.94
CA ARG A 164 -11.43 8.06 1.51
C ARG A 164 -12.26 9.00 0.64
N MET A 165 -13.54 9.22 0.96
CA MET A 165 -14.39 10.19 0.27
C MET A 165 -13.83 11.61 0.36
N GLN A 166 -13.34 12.04 1.53
CA GLN A 166 -12.69 13.35 1.68
C GLN A 166 -11.38 13.45 0.89
N LYS A 167 -10.52 12.43 0.97
CA LYS A 167 -9.25 12.36 0.23
C LYS A 167 -9.47 12.44 -1.28
N LEU A 168 -10.52 11.77 -1.76
CA LEU A 168 -10.87 11.71 -3.17
C LEU A 168 -11.87 12.80 -3.57
N ALA A 169 -12.19 13.78 -2.71
CA ALA A 169 -13.16 14.84 -3.01
C ALA A 169 -14.49 14.30 -3.63
N ILE A 170 -15.08 13.27 -3.00
CA ILE A 170 -16.38 12.69 -3.33
C ILE A 170 -17.39 13.18 -2.27
N ASP A 171 -18.46 13.83 -2.71
CA ASP A 171 -19.51 14.41 -1.84
C ASP A 171 -20.60 13.38 -1.45
#